data_AF-A0A2P7BE17-F1
#
_entry.id   AF-A0A2P7BE17-F1
#
_cell.length_a   1.000
_cell.length_b   1.000
_cell.length_c   1.000
_cell.angle_alpha   90.00
_cell.angle_beta   90.00
_cell.angle_gamma   90.00
#
_symmetry.space_group_name_H-M   'P 1'
#
loop_
_entity.id
_entity.type
_entity.pdbx_description
1 polymer ?
#
loop_
_entity_poly.entity_id
_entity_poly.type
_entity_poly.pdbx_seq_one_letter_code
_entity_poly.pdbx_strand_id
1 'polypeptide(L)' 'MTKKHYIAVSDVFRDEMKYLRTFLDRNGNDIAKDHLENVAVQLAIFFKKDNPRFNRERFMTACGF' A
#
# COMPACT_ATOMS: atom_id res chain seq x y z
N MET A 1 16.26 4.03 3.02
CA MET A 1 15.64 2.74 3.43
C MET A 1 16.28 1.55 2.72
N THR A 2 16.13 0.33 3.27
CA THR A 2 16.64 -0.90 2.63
C THR A 2 15.48 -1.75 2.11
N LYS A 3 15.81 -2.75 1.26
CA LYS A 3 14.83 -3.73 0.75
C LYS A 3 13.97 -4.35 1.85
N LYS A 4 14.56 -4.66 3.02
CA LYS A 4 13.84 -5.26 4.14
C LYS A 4 12.74 -4.34 4.71
N HIS A 5 12.99 -3.03 4.75
CA HIS A 5 12.01 -2.06 5.22
C HIS A 5 10.82 -1.95 4.27
N TYR A 6 11.06 -1.92 2.96
CA TYR A 6 9.98 -1.88 1.97
C TYR A 6 9.10 -3.13 2.01
N ILE A 7 9.70 -4.31 2.22
CA ILE A 7 8.96 -5.58 2.38
C ILE A 7 8.08 -5.53 3.63
N ALA A 8 8.65 -5.12 4.77
CA ALA A 8 7.89 -5.02 6.02
C ALA A 8 6.69 -4.07 5.88
N VAL A 9 6.87 -2.93 5.20
CA VAL A 9 5.76 -2.02 4.91
C VAL A 9 4.70 -2.69 4.03
N SER A 10 5.08 -3.36 2.93
CA SER A 10 4.09 -4.02 2.07
C SER A 10 3.33 -5.15 2.77
N ASP A 11 3.98 -5.87 3.68
CA ASP A 11 3.32 -6.93 4.47
C ASP A 11 2.23 -6.34 5.40
N VAL A 12 2.49 -5.18 6.02
CA VAL A 12 1.48 -4.46 6.83
C VAL A 12 0.25 -4.11 5.98
N PHE A 13 0.44 -3.53 4.79
CA PHE A 13 -0.69 -3.19 3.91
C PHE A 13 -1.51 -4.42 3.52
N ARG A 14 -0.84 -5.52 3.18
CA ARG A 14 -1.52 -6.77 2.81
C ARG A 14 -2.33 -7.34 3.97
N ASP A 15 -1.84 -7.23 5.20
CA ASP A 15 -2.56 -7.73 6.36
C ASP A 15 -3.73 -6.81 6.74
N GLU A 16 -3.55 -5.49 6.70
CA GLU A 16 -4.63 -4.51 6.87
C GLU A 16 -5.76 -4.72 5.85
N MET A 17 -5.43 -4.96 4.58
CA MET A 17 -6.41 -5.28 3.53
C MET A 17 -7.30 -6.49 3.87
N LYS A 18 -6.76 -7.51 4.54
CA LYS A 18 -7.55 -8.70 4.92
C LYS A 18 -8.61 -8.34 5.96
N TYR A 19 -8.31 -7.44 6.89
CA TYR A 19 -9.23 -7.00 7.93
C TYR A 19 -10.27 -6.01 7.42
N LEU A 20 -9.90 -5.18 6.45
CA LEU A 20 -10.72 -4.05 6.02
C LEU A 20 -11.82 -4.38 5.00
N ARG A 21 -11.83 -5.61 4.46
CA ARG A 21 -12.88 -6.12 3.54
C ARG A 21 -14.33 -5.98 4.04
N THR A 22 -14.55 -5.61 5.30
CA THR A 22 -15.87 -5.43 5.91
C THR A 22 -16.39 -3.99 5.91
N PHE A 23 -15.62 -2.99 5.46
CA PHE A 23 -16.02 -1.57 5.54
C PHE A 23 -16.41 -0.99 4.17
N LEU A 24 -17.68 -1.15 3.81
CA LEU A 24 -18.25 -0.57 2.60
C LEU A 24 -18.97 0.77 2.89
N ASP A 25 -18.94 1.70 1.93
CA ASP A 25 -19.80 2.89 1.94
C ASP A 25 -21.26 2.54 1.67
N ARG A 26 -22.13 3.56 1.67
CA ARG A 26 -23.56 3.41 1.36
C ARG A 26 -23.85 2.90 -0.06
N ASN A 27 -22.88 2.96 -0.96
CA ASN A 27 -22.96 2.52 -2.34
C ASN A 27 -22.27 1.15 -2.56
N GLY A 28 -21.73 0.52 -1.51
CA GLY A 28 -21.00 -0.73 -1.60
C GLY A 28 -19.53 -0.59 -2.00
N ASN A 29 -18.96 0.62 -2.02
CA ASN A 29 -17.55 0.85 -2.31
C ASN A 29 -16.68 0.57 -1.08
N ASP A 30 -15.53 -0.04 -1.30
CA ASP A 30 -14.56 -0.34 -0.23
C ASP A 30 -13.76 0.91 0.14
N ILE A 31 -14.32 1.72 1.04
CA ILE A 31 -13.70 2.98 1.52
C ILE A 31 -12.28 2.70 2.06
N ALA A 32 -12.14 1.57 2.74
CA ALA A 32 -10.91 1.23 3.40
C ALA A 32 -9.82 0.83 2.40
N LYS A 33 -10.18 0.13 1.32
CA LYS A 33 -9.28 -0.12 0.19
C LYS A 33 -8.82 1.17 -0.47
N ASP A 34 -9.73 2.10 -0.77
CA ASP A 34 -9.38 3.38 -1.41
C ASP A 34 -8.44 4.21 -0.52
N HIS A 35 -8.70 4.22 0.79
CA HIS A 35 -7.82 4.90 1.74
C HIS A 35 -6.42 4.27 1.77
N LEU A 36 -6.33 2.94 1.88
CA LEU A 36 -5.05 2.24 1.88
C LEU A 36 -4.29 2.42 0.57
N GLU A 37 -4.97 2.42 -0.58
CA GLU A 37 -4.32 2.65 -1.87
C GLU A 37 -3.63 4.03 -1.88
N ASN A 38 -4.34 5.06 -1.41
CA ASN A 38 -3.79 6.40 -1.32
C ASN A 38 -2.55 6.46 -0.42
N VAL A 39 -2.56 5.79 0.73
CA VAL A 39 -1.39 5.75 1.62
C VAL A 39 -0.22 5.00 0.95
N ALA A 40 -0.49 3.87 0.28
CA ALA A 40 0.53 3.11 -0.45
C ALA A 40 1.16 3.95 -1.58
N VAL A 41 0.36 4.73 -2.30
CA VAL A 41 0.85 5.66 -3.34
C VAL A 41 1.76 6.74 -2.75
N GLN A 42 1.37 7.37 -1.64
CA GLN A 42 2.20 8.39 -0.98
C GLN A 42 3.53 7.82 -0.48
N LEU A 43 3.50 6.62 0.11
CA LEU A 43 4.71 5.92 0.52
C LEU A 43 5.60 5.57 -0.67
N ALA A 44 5.03 5.11 -1.78
CA ALA A 44 5.80 4.82 -2.99
C ALA A 44 6.49 6.08 -3.56
N ILE A 45 5.82 7.23 -3.52
CA ILE A 45 6.42 8.53 -3.89
C ILE A 45 7.59 8.86 -2.96
N PHE A 46 7.39 8.74 -1.64
CA PHE A 46 8.44 8.98 -0.65
C PHE A 46 9.64 8.03 -0.84
N PHE A 47 9.38 6.74 -1.07
CA PHE A 47 10.41 5.72 -1.28
C PHE A 47 11.20 5.96 -2.57
N LYS A 48 10.55 6.45 -3.62
CA LYS A 48 11.23 6.84 -4.87
C LYS A 48 12.13 8.05 -4.68
N LYS A 49 11.71 9.01 -3.84
CA LYS A 49 12.53 10.19 -3.48
C LYS A 49 13.74 9.81 -2.64
N ASP A 50 13.58 8.91 -1.67
CA ASP A 50 14.66 8.41 -0.80
C ASP A 50 15.62 7.46 -1.53
N ASN A 51 15.10 6.65 -2.46
CA ASN A 51 15.88 5.69 -3.25
C ASN A 51 15.44 5.73 -4.72
N PRO A 52 16.19 6.39 -5.61
CA PRO A 52 15.85 6.46 -7.04
C PRO A 52 15.75 5.10 -7.74
N ARG A 53 16.40 4.04 -7.20
CA ARG A 53 16.32 2.67 -7.72
C ARG A 53 15.09 1.90 -7.22
N PHE A 54 14.29 2.49 -6.33
CA PHE A 54 13.04 1.91 -5.89
C PHE A 54 12.09 1.69 -7.07
N ASN A 55 11.47 0.52 -7.10
CA ASN A 55 10.49 0.12 -8.10
C ASN A 55 9.08 0.26 -7.51
N ARG A 56 8.37 1.31 -7.94
CA ARG A 56 7.01 1.62 -7.48
C ARG A 56 6.03 0.51 -7.81
N GLU A 57 6.01 0.04 -9.05
CA GLU A 57 5.06 -0.97 -9.52
C GLU A 57 5.17 -2.24 -8.68
N ARG A 58 6.39 -2.74 -8.50
CA ARG A 58 6.64 -3.93 -7.68
C ARG A 58 6.19 -3.75 -6.22
N PHE A 59 6.32 -2.56 -5.67
CA PHE A 59 5.85 -2.27 -4.31
C PHE A 59 4.32 -2.23 -4.22
N MET A 60 3.65 -1.57 -5.17
CA MET A 60 2.18 -1.50 -5.19
C MET A 60 1.58 -2.91 -5.28
N THR A 61 2.11 -3.75 -6.18
CA THR A 61 1.69 -5.15 -6.30
C THR A 61 1.92 -5.93 -5.00
N ALA A 62 3.02 -5.68 -4.29
CA ALA A 62 3.29 -6.32 -3.00
C ALA A 62 2.32 -5.87 -1.89
N CYS A 63 1.84 -4.62 -1.94
CA CYS A 63 0.80 -4.10 -1.06
C CYS A 63 -0.61 -4.61 -1.41
N GLY A 64 -0.80 -5.25 -2.58
CA GLY A 64 -2.08 -5.78 -3.03
C GLY A 64 -2.86 -4.90 -4.00
N PHE A 65 -2.21 -3.90 -4.60
CA PHE A 65 -2.80 -2.96 -5.58
C PHE A 65 -2.21 -3.15 -6.98
#